data_AF-A0A3S4RCL0-F1
#
_entry.id   AF-A0A3S4RCL0-F1
#
_cell.length_a   1.000
_cell.length_b   1.000
_cell.length_c   1.000
_cell.angle_alpha   90.00
_cell.angle_beta   90.00
_cell.angle_gamma   90.00
#
_symmetry.space_group_name_H-M   'P 1'
#
loop_
_entity.id
_entity.type
_entity.pdbx_description
1 polymer ?
#
loop_
_entity_poly.entity_id
_entity_poly.type
_entity_poly.pdbx_seq_one_letter_code
_entity_poly.pdbx_strand_id
1 'polypeptide(L)'
;MAQAIEPSRDGHKDLHSDQGAVRGEHAGRARDPIIRVADIAWLEFDKPDLVRAEAFARSFGFGIALRDPQELHLRGTKAGSPCVIMRRGQRARFAGLALRAADEVDVLRLADKTGATVHRLPEAIGGMAVQLSDPSGMAVKIVAGMHDLPDQPAQGPQILNTGPDTARVNATVRPPRVPARVQRLGHVVLQSTTYMKTLNWYLDTFGMIVSDFLFFPGQRARGPAMSFIRCDRGATPADHHTLALALGPANRYVHSAYEVSDLDALAAGGEYLRERGYYRSWGIGRHIQGSQLFDYWRDPDGLLVEHFADGDMFDNTLEPGWAPFTASGLAQWGPPATKDFLDADPRAARHQLTSMVSALRGDNEFDLNRLVGLVKVAIS
;
A
#
# COMPACT_ATOMS: atom_id res chain seq x y z
N MET A 1 51.36 -6.61 -24.35
CA MET A 1 49.99 -6.52 -24.91
C MET A 1 49.04 -6.41 -23.74
N ALA A 2 48.58 -5.20 -23.42
CA ALA A 2 47.56 -4.97 -22.41
C ALA A 2 46.21 -4.97 -23.13
N GLN A 3 45.33 -5.91 -22.78
CA GLN A 3 43.94 -5.89 -23.25
C GLN A 3 43.21 -4.80 -22.47
N ALA A 4 42.77 -3.77 -23.20
CA ALA A 4 41.82 -2.80 -22.70
C ALA A 4 40.49 -3.52 -22.44
N ILE A 5 40.06 -3.53 -21.18
CA ILE A 5 38.71 -3.94 -20.79
C ILE A 5 37.79 -2.82 -21.29
N GLU A 6 36.98 -3.10 -22.31
CA GLU A 6 35.88 -2.20 -22.67
C GLU A 6 34.96 -2.06 -21.45
N PRO A 7 34.52 -0.84 -21.11
CA PRO A 7 33.50 -0.69 -20.09
C PRO A 7 32.23 -1.34 -20.64
N SER A 8 31.79 -2.40 -19.97
CA SER A 8 30.41 -2.89 -20.07
C SER A 8 29.50 -1.67 -20.08
N ARG A 9 28.85 -1.41 -21.22
CA ARG A 9 27.73 -0.48 -21.30
C ARG A 9 26.61 -1.07 -20.45
N ASP A 10 26.68 -0.77 -19.17
CA ASP A 10 25.63 -1.03 -18.22
C ASP A 10 24.42 -0.19 -18.62
N GLY A 11 23.49 -0.80 -19.35
CA GLY A 11 22.22 -0.20 -19.74
C GLY A 11 21.28 0.08 -18.57
N HIS A 12 21.71 -0.20 -17.33
CA HIS A 12 20.96 -0.02 -16.09
C HIS A 12 21.43 1.16 -15.24
N LYS A 13 22.43 1.94 -15.70
CA LYS A 13 22.68 3.25 -15.10
C LYS A 13 21.45 4.13 -15.36
N ASP A 14 20.75 4.47 -14.29
CA ASP A 14 19.63 5.42 -14.22
C ASP A 14 18.21 4.84 -14.35
N LEU A 15 18.01 3.51 -14.26
CA LEU A 15 16.68 2.91 -14.15
C LEU A 15 16.54 2.16 -12.81
N HIS A 16 15.51 2.48 -12.02
CA HIS A 16 15.12 1.68 -10.85
C HIS A 16 14.32 0.42 -11.22
N SER A 17 14.11 0.18 -12.52
CA SER A 17 13.32 -0.92 -13.09
C SER A 17 14.01 -1.47 -14.34
N ASP A 18 13.83 -2.76 -14.62
CA ASP A 18 14.48 -3.45 -15.75
C ASP A 18 14.12 -2.84 -17.12
N GLN A 19 12.97 -2.18 -17.23
CA GLN A 19 12.53 -1.50 -18.45
C GLN A 19 12.00 -0.10 -18.13
N GLY A 20 12.35 0.87 -18.98
CA GLY A 20 11.75 2.20 -18.96
C GLY A 20 10.52 2.30 -19.87
N ALA A 21 9.87 3.47 -19.83
CA ALA A 21 8.77 3.80 -20.74
C ALA A 21 9.22 3.85 -22.20
N VAL A 22 8.34 3.44 -23.13
CA VAL A 22 8.51 3.67 -24.57
C VAL A 22 7.59 4.78 -25.08
N ARG A 23 7.92 5.37 -26.23
CA ARG A 23 7.16 6.47 -26.81
C ARG A 23 5.69 6.09 -27.00
N GLY A 24 4.80 6.91 -26.43
CA GLY A 24 3.35 6.73 -26.51
C GLY A 24 2.74 5.93 -25.36
N GLU A 25 3.55 5.39 -24.45
CA GLU A 25 3.05 4.81 -23.20
C GLU A 25 2.59 5.89 -22.21
N HIS A 26 1.85 5.44 -21.21
CA HIS A 26 1.29 6.31 -20.19
C HIS A 26 2.40 7.03 -19.42
N ALA A 27 2.30 8.35 -19.27
CA ALA A 27 3.33 9.18 -18.63
C ALA A 27 3.43 8.95 -17.10
N GLY A 28 2.39 8.37 -16.50
CA GLY A 28 2.35 8.12 -15.06
C GLY A 28 2.22 9.38 -14.20
N ARG A 29 1.91 10.53 -14.80
CA ARG A 29 1.69 11.80 -14.10
C ARG A 29 0.75 12.70 -14.89
N ALA A 30 -0.07 13.46 -14.18
CA ALA A 30 -0.88 14.52 -14.77
C ALA A 30 -0.04 15.80 -14.97
N ARG A 31 -0.37 16.59 -16.01
CA ARG A 31 0.34 17.87 -16.26
C ARG A 31 -0.12 18.98 -15.30
N ASP A 32 -1.40 19.04 -15.02
CA ASP A 32 -2.05 20.09 -14.23
C ASP A 32 -3.11 19.46 -13.31
N PRO A 33 -2.69 18.80 -12.22
CA PRO A 33 -3.63 18.20 -11.29
C PRO A 33 -4.34 19.27 -10.44
N ILE A 34 -5.55 18.98 -9.98
CA ILE A 34 -6.37 19.92 -9.17
C ILE A 34 -5.64 20.32 -7.88
N ILE A 35 -5.13 19.33 -7.15
CA ILE A 35 -4.30 19.51 -5.95
C ILE A 35 -3.18 18.47 -5.94
N ARG A 36 -2.24 18.58 -4.99
CA ARG A 36 -1.24 17.55 -4.69
C ARG A 36 -1.42 17.10 -3.25
N VAL A 37 -1.66 15.81 -3.04
CA VAL A 37 -1.73 15.23 -1.68
C VAL A 37 -0.33 14.96 -1.14
N ALA A 38 -0.16 15.12 0.16
CA ALA A 38 1.11 14.97 0.84
C ALA A 38 1.37 13.54 1.29
N ASP A 39 0.33 12.80 1.67
CA ASP A 39 0.42 11.43 2.21
C ASP A 39 -0.97 10.77 2.31
N ILE A 40 -1.01 9.48 2.66
CA ILE A 40 -2.20 8.84 3.19
C ILE A 40 -2.38 9.21 4.67
N ALA A 41 -3.59 9.61 5.05
CA ALA A 41 -3.88 10.00 6.42
C ALA A 41 -4.30 8.76 7.24
N TRP A 42 -5.38 8.09 6.83
CA TRP A 42 -5.88 6.88 7.48
C TRP A 42 -6.73 6.03 6.53
N LEU A 43 -7.03 4.81 6.97
CA LEU A 43 -7.98 3.90 6.32
C LEU A 43 -9.24 3.73 7.17
N GLU A 44 -10.39 3.55 6.52
CA GLU A 44 -11.68 3.37 7.19
C GLU A 44 -12.22 1.96 6.96
N PHE A 45 -12.63 1.29 8.03
CA PHE A 45 -13.23 -0.05 7.96
C PHE A 45 -14.48 -0.14 8.82
N ASP A 46 -15.44 -0.96 8.40
CA ASP A 46 -16.49 -1.44 9.28
C ASP A 46 -16.13 -2.82 9.82
N LYS A 47 -16.44 -3.07 11.09
CA LYS A 47 -16.13 -4.31 11.82
C LYS A 47 -17.32 -4.82 12.61
N PRO A 48 -17.63 -6.13 12.57
CA PRO A 48 -18.71 -6.72 13.35
C PRO A 48 -18.40 -6.74 14.86
N ASP A 49 -17.12 -6.83 15.21
CA ASP A 49 -16.63 -6.92 16.58
C ASP A 49 -15.38 -6.06 16.76
N LEU A 50 -15.56 -4.87 17.34
CA LEU A 50 -14.45 -3.93 17.62
C LEU A 50 -13.53 -4.42 18.74
N VAL A 51 -14.01 -5.26 19.65
CA VAL A 51 -13.18 -5.82 20.74
C VAL A 51 -12.21 -6.84 20.16
N ARG A 52 -12.70 -7.72 19.27
CA ARG A 52 -11.85 -8.67 18.54
C ARG A 52 -10.87 -7.96 17.61
N ALA A 53 -11.30 -6.89 16.94
CA ALA A 53 -10.44 -6.07 16.11
C ALA A 53 -9.33 -5.39 16.93
N GLU A 54 -9.65 -4.82 18.10
CA GLU A 54 -8.66 -4.22 19.01
C GLU A 54 -7.63 -5.25 19.49
N ALA A 55 -8.06 -6.46 19.85
CA ALA A 55 -7.17 -7.52 20.31
C ALA A 55 -6.13 -7.91 19.25
N PHE A 56 -6.56 -8.04 17.99
CA PHE A 56 -5.66 -8.23 16.87
C PHE A 56 -4.77 -7.01 16.65
N ALA A 57 -5.33 -5.81 16.59
CA ALA A 57 -4.59 -4.58 16.34
C ALA A 57 -3.43 -4.38 17.34
N ARG A 58 -3.67 -4.62 18.63
CA ARG A 58 -2.64 -4.57 19.67
C ARG A 58 -1.57 -5.65 19.48
N SER A 59 -1.98 -6.85 19.08
CA SER A 59 -1.04 -7.96 18.82
C SER A 59 -0.19 -7.70 17.57
N PHE A 60 -0.79 -7.07 16.56
CA PHE A 60 -0.15 -6.62 15.33
C PHE A 60 0.76 -5.41 15.58
N GLY A 61 0.56 -4.67 16.67
CA GLY A 61 1.49 -3.64 17.14
C GLY A 61 1.01 -2.20 17.00
N PHE A 62 -0.29 -1.97 16.80
CA PHE A 62 -0.89 -0.64 16.87
C PHE A 62 -1.03 -0.13 18.31
N GLY A 63 -0.87 1.18 18.46
CA GLY A 63 -1.42 1.93 19.59
C GLY A 63 -2.90 2.26 19.37
N ILE A 64 -3.60 2.60 20.45
CA ILE A 64 -5.00 3.05 20.40
C ILE A 64 -5.03 4.54 20.69
N ALA A 65 -5.59 5.32 19.76
CA ALA A 65 -5.78 6.77 19.90
C ALA A 65 -7.14 7.09 20.55
N LEU A 66 -8.17 6.36 20.14
CA LEU A 66 -9.54 6.52 20.63
C LEU A 66 -10.21 5.15 20.67
N ARG A 67 -11.04 4.92 21.69
CA ARG A 67 -11.87 3.73 21.82
C ARG A 67 -13.21 4.09 22.45
N ASP A 68 -14.27 3.72 21.78
CA ASP A 68 -15.63 3.71 22.32
C ASP A 68 -16.43 2.50 21.75
N PRO A 69 -17.69 2.28 22.15
CA PRO A 69 -18.50 1.16 21.67
C PRO A 69 -18.84 1.14 20.16
N GLN A 70 -18.70 2.25 19.46
CA GLN A 70 -19.04 2.43 18.04
C GLN A 70 -17.82 2.67 17.15
N GLU A 71 -16.72 3.17 17.71
CA GLU A 71 -15.52 3.52 16.95
C GLU A 71 -14.21 3.16 17.69
N LEU A 72 -13.20 2.79 16.90
CA LEU A 72 -11.84 2.48 17.35
C LEU A 72 -10.84 3.15 16.41
N HIS A 73 -9.98 4.01 16.94
CA HIS A 73 -8.91 4.66 16.17
C HIS A 73 -7.58 4.02 16.54
N LEU A 74 -6.94 3.40 15.57
CA LEU A 74 -5.60 2.84 15.68
C LEU A 74 -4.58 3.88 15.24
N ARG A 75 -3.42 3.89 15.88
CA ARG A 75 -2.32 4.80 15.57
C ARG A 75 -0.96 4.09 15.59
N GLY A 76 -0.01 4.64 14.87
CA GLY A 76 1.39 4.26 14.95
C GLY A 76 2.12 4.98 16.09
N THR A 77 3.40 4.66 16.25
CA THR A 77 4.28 5.30 17.23
C THR A 77 4.75 6.69 16.81
N LYS A 78 4.86 6.98 15.51
CA LYS A 78 5.21 8.32 15.04
C LYS A 78 4.06 9.30 15.30
N ALA A 79 4.38 10.56 15.53
CA ALA A 79 3.40 11.63 15.63
C ALA A 79 2.60 11.79 14.32
N GLY A 80 1.36 12.25 14.42
CA GLY A 80 0.49 12.51 13.27
C GLY A 80 -0.96 12.05 13.48
N SER A 81 -1.65 11.69 12.39
CA SER A 81 -3.04 11.22 12.41
C SER A 81 -3.17 9.76 12.87
N PRO A 82 -4.39 9.29 13.22
CA PRO A 82 -4.68 7.87 13.27
C PRO A 82 -4.25 7.17 11.96
N CYS A 83 -3.90 5.89 12.02
CA CYS A 83 -3.59 5.07 10.86
C CYS A 83 -4.85 4.36 10.33
N VAL A 84 -5.75 3.95 11.23
CA VAL A 84 -6.98 3.23 10.87
C VAL A 84 -8.12 3.68 11.78
N ILE A 85 -9.27 3.92 11.18
CA ILE A 85 -10.52 4.18 11.89
C ILE A 85 -11.47 3.02 11.59
N MET A 86 -11.87 2.31 12.64
CA MET A 86 -12.81 1.19 12.56
C MET A 86 -14.13 1.59 13.19
N ARG A 87 -15.24 1.37 12.48
CA ARG A 87 -16.59 1.58 12.97
C ARG A 87 -17.33 0.27 13.15
N ARG A 88 -18.26 0.23 14.10
CA ARG A 88 -19.12 -0.94 14.26
C ARG A 88 -20.05 -1.05 13.05
N GLY A 89 -20.06 -2.22 12.42
CA GLY A 89 -20.93 -2.54 11.28
C GLY A 89 -21.44 -3.98 11.36
N GLN A 90 -22.31 -4.37 10.44
CA GLN A 90 -22.86 -5.75 10.42
C GLN A 90 -21.87 -6.78 9.85
N ARG A 91 -20.94 -6.33 9.01
CA ARG A 91 -19.95 -7.18 8.33
C ARG A 91 -18.65 -6.42 8.19
N ALA A 92 -17.54 -7.15 8.11
CA ALA A 92 -16.26 -6.56 7.80
C ALA A 92 -16.26 -6.01 6.37
N ARG A 93 -15.87 -4.75 6.20
CA ARG A 93 -15.61 -4.16 4.87
C ARG A 93 -14.63 -3.00 4.98
N PHE A 94 -13.90 -2.77 3.91
CA PHE A 94 -13.20 -1.50 3.69
C PHE A 94 -14.23 -0.45 3.27
N ALA A 95 -14.26 0.68 3.98
CA ALA A 95 -15.25 1.75 3.79
C ALA A 95 -14.69 2.92 2.98
N GLY A 96 -13.36 3.12 2.98
CA GLY A 96 -12.69 4.17 2.21
C GLY A 96 -11.31 4.49 2.75
N LEU A 97 -10.65 5.45 2.10
CA LEU A 97 -9.35 6.00 2.52
C LEU A 97 -9.43 7.51 2.68
N ALA A 98 -8.56 8.04 3.54
CA ALA A 98 -8.31 9.47 3.65
C ALA A 98 -6.89 9.81 3.15
N LEU A 99 -6.78 10.82 2.31
CA LEU A 99 -5.54 11.40 1.82
C LEU A 99 -5.35 12.79 2.45
N ARG A 100 -4.14 13.06 2.93
CA ARG A 100 -3.78 14.34 3.53
C ARG A 100 -3.44 15.35 2.43
N ALA A 101 -4.18 16.44 2.34
CA ALA A 101 -3.78 17.59 1.53
C ALA A 101 -2.61 18.34 2.20
N ALA A 102 -1.85 19.12 1.42
CA ALA A 102 -0.77 19.93 1.97
C ALA A 102 -1.29 21.04 2.89
N ASP A 103 -2.46 21.61 2.56
CA ASP A 103 -3.09 22.71 3.29
C ASP A 103 -4.63 22.65 3.19
N GLU A 104 -5.33 23.35 4.08
CA GLU A 104 -6.79 23.53 4.02
C GLU A 104 -7.25 24.18 2.72
N VAL A 105 -6.45 25.09 2.15
CA VAL A 105 -6.74 25.73 0.85
C VAL A 105 -6.90 24.71 -0.28
N ASP A 106 -6.16 23.60 -0.25
CA ASP A 106 -6.31 22.55 -1.24
C ASP A 106 -7.63 21.79 -1.08
N VAL A 107 -8.10 21.58 0.15
CA VAL A 107 -9.44 21.01 0.42
C VAL A 107 -10.52 21.91 -0.15
N LEU A 108 -10.41 23.23 0.06
CA LEU A 108 -11.36 24.22 -0.48
C LEU A 108 -11.32 24.27 -2.01
N ARG A 109 -10.12 24.25 -2.61
CA ARG A 109 -9.94 24.23 -4.08
C ARG A 109 -10.57 22.99 -4.69
N LEU A 110 -10.35 21.83 -4.07
CA LEU A 110 -10.93 20.58 -4.53
C LEU A 110 -12.45 20.61 -4.46
N ALA A 111 -13.01 21.11 -3.36
CA ALA A 111 -14.45 21.29 -3.20
C ALA A 111 -15.06 22.20 -4.28
N ASP A 112 -14.45 23.36 -4.54
CA ASP A 112 -14.87 24.28 -5.61
C ASP A 112 -14.86 23.60 -7.00
N LYS A 113 -13.76 22.91 -7.34
CA LYS A 113 -13.61 22.26 -8.64
C LYS A 113 -14.53 21.06 -8.87
N THR A 114 -14.94 20.38 -7.80
CA THR A 114 -15.76 19.16 -7.87
C THR A 114 -17.23 19.40 -7.52
N GLY A 115 -17.57 20.57 -6.98
CA GLY A 115 -18.89 20.86 -6.42
C GLY A 115 -19.19 20.10 -5.12
N ALA A 116 -18.20 19.45 -4.52
CA ALA A 116 -18.36 18.70 -3.28
C ALA A 116 -18.41 19.64 -2.06
N THR A 117 -19.06 19.20 -0.99
CA THR A 117 -19.22 20.00 0.23
C THR A 117 -18.08 19.75 1.22
N VAL A 118 -17.47 20.83 1.69
CA VAL A 118 -16.50 20.79 2.79
C VAL A 118 -17.25 20.61 4.10
N HIS A 119 -16.79 19.68 4.94
CA HIS A 119 -17.32 19.45 6.27
C HIS A 119 -16.19 19.45 7.30
N ARG A 120 -16.52 19.84 8.53
CA ARG A 120 -15.61 19.66 9.67
C ARG A 120 -15.54 18.19 10.03
N LEU A 121 -14.33 17.74 10.35
CA LEU A 121 -14.12 16.42 10.92
C LEU A 121 -14.59 16.38 12.39
N PRO A 122 -14.87 15.20 12.95
CA PRO A 122 -15.15 15.06 14.38
C PRO A 122 -14.06 15.70 15.24
N GLU A 123 -14.44 16.26 16.39
CA GLU A 123 -13.53 16.98 17.30
C GLU A 123 -12.29 16.16 17.69
N ALA A 124 -12.45 14.85 17.86
CA ALA A 124 -11.33 13.95 18.18
C ALA A 124 -10.24 13.88 17.11
N ILE A 125 -10.59 14.15 15.84
CA ILE A 125 -9.66 14.19 14.70
C ILE A 125 -9.24 15.63 14.41
N GLY A 126 -10.17 16.59 14.53
CA GLY A 126 -9.94 17.98 14.16
C GLY A 126 -9.83 18.20 12.65
N GLY A 127 -9.90 19.46 12.24
CA GLY A 127 -9.72 19.86 10.83
C GLY A 127 -10.96 19.73 9.96
N MET A 128 -10.74 19.67 8.65
CA MET A 128 -11.78 19.66 7.63
C MET A 128 -11.52 18.60 6.57
N ALA A 129 -12.59 18.28 5.85
CA ALA A 129 -12.57 17.27 4.82
C ALA A 129 -13.52 17.58 3.67
N VAL A 130 -13.19 17.04 2.50
CA VAL A 130 -14.11 16.83 1.39
C VAL A 130 -14.09 15.36 1.00
N GLN A 131 -15.24 14.77 0.66
CA GLN A 131 -15.32 13.37 0.26
C GLN A 131 -15.76 13.26 -1.19
N LEU A 132 -15.00 12.49 -1.97
CA LEU A 132 -15.29 12.15 -3.35
C LEU A 132 -15.49 10.63 -3.47
N SER A 133 -15.98 10.20 -4.63
CA SER A 133 -16.00 8.79 -5.03
C SER A 133 -15.08 8.62 -6.23
N ASP A 134 -14.16 7.67 -6.16
CA ASP A 134 -13.33 7.34 -7.30
C ASP A 134 -14.16 6.64 -8.41
N PRO A 135 -13.61 6.45 -9.62
CA PRO A 135 -14.31 5.76 -10.70
C PRO A 135 -14.64 4.27 -10.43
N SER A 136 -14.12 3.68 -9.36
CA SER A 136 -14.45 2.33 -8.90
C SER A 136 -15.59 2.34 -7.85
N GLY A 137 -16.03 3.51 -7.39
CA GLY A 137 -17.03 3.71 -6.35
C GLY A 137 -16.46 3.74 -4.93
N MET A 138 -15.14 3.80 -4.77
CA MET A 138 -14.46 3.90 -3.48
C MET A 138 -14.61 5.31 -2.91
N ALA A 139 -14.96 5.41 -1.62
CA ALA A 139 -14.96 6.69 -0.93
C ALA A 139 -13.51 7.15 -0.66
N VAL A 140 -13.19 8.35 -1.12
CA VAL A 140 -11.88 8.98 -0.92
C VAL A 140 -12.07 10.32 -0.25
N LYS A 141 -11.54 10.47 0.96
CA LYS A 141 -11.64 11.69 1.76
C LYS A 141 -10.35 12.47 1.66
N ILE A 142 -10.42 13.76 1.36
CA ILE A 142 -9.25 14.65 1.35
C ILE A 142 -9.35 15.52 2.60
N VAL A 143 -8.30 15.53 3.41
CA VAL A 143 -8.30 16.10 4.76
C VAL A 143 -7.13 17.04 5.00
N ALA A 144 -7.35 18.06 5.83
CA ALA A 144 -6.33 19.00 6.29
C ALA A 144 -6.68 19.58 7.67
N GLY A 145 -5.68 20.15 8.35
CA GLY A 145 -5.86 20.81 9.65
C GLY A 145 -6.20 19.86 10.81
N MET A 146 -5.88 18.57 10.68
CA MET A 146 -6.15 17.58 11.72
C MET A 146 -5.24 17.80 12.93
N HIS A 147 -5.68 17.35 14.11
CA HIS A 147 -4.84 17.32 15.30
C HIS A 147 -3.69 16.30 15.13
N ASP A 148 -2.48 16.71 15.52
CA ASP A 148 -1.34 15.80 15.59
C ASP A 148 -1.33 15.07 16.93
N LEU A 149 -1.46 13.74 16.87
CA LEU A 149 -1.22 12.89 18.02
C LEU A 149 0.28 12.89 18.34
N PRO A 150 0.71 12.98 19.61
CA PRO A 150 2.12 13.05 19.98
C PRO A 150 2.83 11.70 19.81
N ASP A 151 4.14 11.67 19.59
CA ASP A 151 4.91 10.42 19.50
C ASP A 151 4.66 9.46 20.67
N GLN A 152 4.70 8.17 20.38
CA GLN A 152 4.74 7.10 21.37
C GLN A 152 6.11 6.42 21.37
N PRO A 153 6.48 5.69 22.44
CA PRO A 153 7.75 4.99 22.49
C PRO A 153 7.94 4.05 21.27
N ALA A 154 8.94 4.35 20.43
CA ALA A 154 9.28 3.54 19.28
C ALA A 154 9.92 2.20 19.68
N GLN A 155 9.87 1.23 18.77
CA GLN A 155 10.74 0.06 18.82
C GLN A 155 12.01 0.42 18.04
N GLY A 156 13.15 0.53 18.73
CA GLY A 156 14.43 0.84 18.09
C GLY A 156 15.00 -0.38 17.37
N PRO A 157 15.71 -0.20 16.25
CA PRO A 157 16.38 -1.28 15.55
C PRO A 157 17.50 -1.89 16.40
N GLN A 158 17.81 -3.16 16.16
CA GLN A 158 18.96 -3.80 16.81
C GLN A 158 20.28 -3.27 16.23
N ILE A 159 21.31 -3.14 17.07
CA ILE A 159 22.66 -2.84 16.59
C ILE A 159 23.22 -4.10 15.93
N LEU A 160 23.54 -4.03 14.64
CA LEU A 160 24.07 -5.16 13.88
C LEU A 160 25.60 -5.06 13.71
N ASN A 161 26.27 -6.21 13.60
CA ASN A 161 27.66 -6.28 13.14
C ASN A 161 27.60 -6.58 11.63
N THR A 162 27.41 -5.54 10.83
CA THR A 162 27.27 -5.61 9.37
C THR A 162 28.46 -4.91 8.69
N GLY A 163 28.91 -5.45 7.55
CA GLY A 163 30.05 -4.90 6.83
C GLY A 163 31.40 -5.16 7.52
N PRO A 164 32.42 -4.31 7.30
CA PRO A 164 33.76 -4.50 7.86
C PRO A 164 33.86 -4.10 9.35
N ASP A 165 32.90 -3.33 9.86
CA ASP A 165 32.91 -2.80 11.23
C ASP A 165 32.23 -3.73 12.23
N THR A 166 32.81 -3.86 13.41
CA THR A 166 32.24 -4.64 14.53
C THR A 166 31.78 -3.71 15.64
N ALA A 167 30.51 -3.32 15.61
CA ALA A 167 29.92 -2.39 16.59
C ALA A 167 29.63 -3.05 17.96
N ARG A 168 29.34 -4.36 17.99
CA ARG A 168 29.06 -5.13 19.20
C ARG A 168 30.24 -6.03 19.56
N VAL A 169 30.86 -5.74 20.71
CA VAL A 169 31.89 -6.58 21.35
C VAL A 169 31.34 -7.08 22.68
N ASN A 170 31.44 -8.39 22.95
CA ASN A 170 30.90 -9.04 24.16
C ASN A 170 29.40 -8.78 24.42
N ALA A 171 28.63 -8.43 23.37
CA ALA A 171 27.21 -8.14 23.45
C ALA A 171 26.42 -9.00 22.44
N THR A 172 25.34 -9.64 22.88
CA THR A 172 24.48 -10.50 22.04
C THR A 172 23.21 -9.78 21.61
N VAL A 173 22.69 -10.08 20.43
CA VAL A 173 21.37 -9.63 19.97
C VAL A 173 20.36 -10.76 20.17
N ARG A 174 19.25 -10.44 20.83
CA ARG A 174 18.11 -11.33 21.09
C ARG A 174 16.82 -10.54 20.92
N PRO A 175 16.30 -10.41 19.69
CA PRO A 175 15.10 -9.64 19.43
C PRO A 175 13.92 -10.21 20.26
N PRO A 176 13.21 -9.37 21.04
CA PRO A 176 12.10 -9.86 21.85
C PRO A 176 10.92 -10.25 20.96
N ARG A 177 10.27 -11.38 21.28
CA ARG A 177 9.00 -11.79 20.68
C ARG A 177 7.86 -10.99 21.32
N VAL A 178 7.66 -9.78 20.83
CA VAL A 178 6.63 -8.82 21.25
C VAL A 178 5.96 -8.24 20.01
N PRO A 179 4.82 -7.53 20.10
CA PRO A 179 4.23 -6.88 18.94
C PRO A 179 5.26 -6.00 18.22
N ALA A 180 5.41 -6.18 16.91
CA ALA A 180 6.21 -5.30 16.07
C ALA A 180 5.53 -3.93 16.03
N ARG A 181 6.09 -2.93 16.74
CA ARG A 181 5.41 -1.65 16.92
C ARG A 181 5.25 -0.94 15.58
N VAL A 182 4.01 -0.74 15.16
CA VAL A 182 3.67 0.00 13.96
C VAL A 182 4.10 1.46 14.15
N GLN A 183 4.96 1.95 13.27
CA GLN A 183 5.44 3.33 13.27
C GLN A 183 4.44 4.26 12.60
N ARG A 184 3.89 3.87 11.45
CA ARG A 184 2.90 4.63 10.65
C ARG A 184 2.19 3.72 9.65
N LEU A 185 1.13 4.25 9.04
CA LEU A 185 0.56 3.73 7.80
C LEU A 185 1.50 4.08 6.63
N GLY A 186 1.78 3.11 5.75
CA GLY A 186 2.55 3.33 4.54
C GLY A 186 1.66 3.44 3.31
N HIS A 187 0.94 2.36 2.99
CA HIS A 187 0.16 2.30 1.77
C HIS A 187 -1.09 1.43 1.87
N VAL A 188 -1.94 1.57 0.84
CA VAL A 188 -3.09 0.70 0.58
C VAL A 188 -3.06 0.19 -0.85
N VAL A 189 -3.48 -1.06 -1.04
CA VAL A 189 -3.58 -1.71 -2.35
C VAL A 189 -5.03 -2.00 -2.66
N LEU A 190 -5.48 -1.50 -3.81
CA LEU A 190 -6.84 -1.64 -4.29
C LEU A 190 -6.87 -2.40 -5.61
N GLN A 191 -7.97 -3.10 -5.84
CA GLN A 191 -8.30 -3.70 -7.13
C GLN A 191 -9.47 -2.92 -7.74
N SER A 192 -9.42 -2.70 -9.05
CA SER A 192 -10.49 -2.04 -9.82
C SER A 192 -10.74 -2.75 -11.14
N THR A 193 -12.00 -2.77 -11.56
CA THR A 193 -12.46 -3.19 -12.91
C THR A 193 -12.31 -2.06 -13.94
N THR A 194 -12.14 -0.82 -13.47
CA THR A 194 -11.95 0.40 -14.26
C THR A 194 -10.58 1.01 -13.96
N TYR A 195 -9.55 0.16 -13.94
CA TYR A 195 -8.20 0.48 -13.47
C TYR A 195 -7.61 1.76 -14.04
N MET A 196 -7.64 1.94 -15.36
CA MET A 196 -7.02 3.09 -16.03
C MET A 196 -7.80 4.37 -15.82
N LYS A 197 -9.13 4.27 -15.84
CA LYS A 197 -9.98 5.41 -15.44
C LYS A 197 -9.72 5.81 -13.99
N THR A 198 -9.62 4.85 -13.08
CA THR A 198 -9.34 5.09 -11.66
C THR A 198 -7.95 5.67 -11.46
N LEU A 199 -6.91 5.09 -12.09
CA LEU A 199 -5.54 5.61 -12.03
C LEU A 199 -5.52 7.08 -12.44
N ASN A 200 -6.03 7.41 -13.62
CA ASN A 200 -5.98 8.77 -14.14
C ASN A 200 -6.75 9.74 -13.24
N TRP A 201 -7.85 9.31 -12.63
CA TRP A 201 -8.55 10.13 -11.65
C TRP A 201 -7.67 10.45 -10.42
N TYR A 202 -6.90 9.51 -9.88
CA TYR A 202 -5.94 9.81 -8.79
C TYR A 202 -4.81 10.75 -9.24
N LEU A 203 -4.30 10.58 -10.46
CA LEU A 203 -3.24 11.44 -11.01
C LEU A 203 -3.77 12.87 -11.25
N ASP A 204 -4.92 13.01 -11.92
CA ASP A 204 -5.52 14.29 -12.32
C ASP A 204 -6.13 15.04 -11.13
N THR A 205 -6.72 14.33 -10.16
CA THR A 205 -7.42 14.97 -9.03
C THR A 205 -6.45 15.29 -7.90
N PHE A 206 -5.52 14.39 -7.60
CA PHE A 206 -4.68 14.47 -6.39
C PHE A 206 -3.20 14.61 -6.68
N GLY A 207 -2.80 14.72 -7.95
CA GLY A 207 -1.42 14.99 -8.34
C GLY A 207 -0.45 13.88 -7.92
N MET A 208 -0.96 12.68 -7.67
CA MET A 208 -0.11 11.52 -7.44
C MET A 208 0.63 11.16 -8.73
N ILE A 209 1.75 10.44 -8.61
CA ILE A 209 2.58 10.03 -9.75
C ILE A 209 3.04 8.58 -9.60
N VAL A 210 3.25 7.89 -10.73
CA VAL A 210 3.57 6.46 -10.76
C VAL A 210 5.07 6.25 -10.58
N SER A 211 5.41 5.30 -9.70
CA SER A 211 6.79 4.80 -9.53
C SER A 211 7.04 3.61 -10.44
N ASP A 212 6.09 2.67 -10.50
CA ASP A 212 6.19 1.49 -11.37
C ASP A 212 4.85 1.13 -12.00
N PHE A 213 4.91 0.78 -13.28
CA PHE A 213 3.86 0.14 -14.04
C PHE A 213 4.15 -1.34 -14.21
N LEU A 214 3.18 -2.19 -13.89
CA LEU A 214 3.24 -3.60 -14.27
C LEU A 214 2.22 -3.90 -15.36
N PHE A 215 2.60 -4.76 -16.31
CA PHE A 215 1.71 -5.23 -17.39
C PHE A 215 1.62 -6.75 -17.38
N PHE A 216 0.47 -7.31 -17.78
CA PHE A 216 0.37 -8.77 -17.90
C PHE A 216 1.36 -9.32 -18.94
N PRO A 217 1.97 -10.49 -18.72
CA PRO A 217 2.95 -11.07 -19.63
C PRO A 217 2.42 -11.18 -21.07
N GLY A 218 3.17 -10.62 -22.01
CA GLY A 218 2.79 -10.53 -23.43
C GLY A 218 1.70 -9.50 -23.76
N GLN A 219 1.31 -8.63 -22.81
CA GLN A 219 0.27 -7.62 -22.98
C GLN A 219 0.74 -6.18 -22.79
N ARG A 220 2.06 -5.89 -22.84
CA ARG A 220 2.58 -4.52 -22.69
C ARG A 220 1.91 -3.51 -23.63
N ALA A 221 1.69 -3.90 -24.89
CA ALA A 221 1.02 -3.06 -25.89
C ALA A 221 -0.44 -2.68 -25.53
N ARG A 222 -1.08 -3.41 -24.60
CA ARG A 222 -2.41 -3.06 -24.07
C ARG A 222 -2.34 -2.05 -22.93
N GLY A 223 -1.15 -1.62 -22.55
CA GLY A 223 -0.90 -0.80 -21.38
C GLY A 223 -0.84 -1.61 -20.08
N PRO A 224 -0.61 -0.90 -18.97
CA PRO A 224 -0.39 -1.51 -17.67
C PRO A 224 -1.67 -2.21 -17.16
N ALA A 225 -1.48 -3.05 -16.16
CA ALA A 225 -2.49 -3.76 -15.40
C ALA A 225 -2.32 -3.55 -13.88
N MET A 226 -1.24 -2.92 -13.45
CA MET A 226 -1.05 -2.48 -12.06
C MET A 226 -0.13 -1.27 -12.03
N SER A 227 -0.32 -0.41 -11.04
CA SER A 227 0.56 0.74 -10.77
C SER A 227 0.89 0.83 -9.28
N PHE A 228 2.14 1.15 -8.98
CA PHE A 228 2.59 1.65 -7.69
C PHE A 228 2.67 3.18 -7.78
N ILE A 229 1.93 3.88 -6.92
CA ILE A 229 1.62 5.30 -7.06
C ILE A 229 2.05 6.03 -5.79
N ARG A 230 2.96 6.99 -5.92
CA ARG A 230 3.46 7.86 -4.84
C ARG A 230 2.83 9.24 -4.86
N CYS A 231 2.89 9.93 -3.73
CA CYS A 231 2.56 11.34 -3.64
C CYS A 231 3.65 12.20 -4.31
N ASP A 232 3.28 13.17 -5.15
CA ASP A 232 4.23 14.15 -5.70
C ASP A 232 4.44 15.28 -4.68
N ARG A 233 5.56 15.21 -3.95
CA ARG A 233 6.00 16.22 -2.98
C ARG A 233 7.11 17.12 -3.54
N GLY A 234 7.22 17.21 -4.87
CA GLY A 234 8.30 17.92 -5.54
C GLY A 234 9.64 17.23 -5.31
N ALA A 235 10.67 18.00 -4.93
CA ALA A 235 12.00 17.49 -4.61
C ALA A 235 12.08 16.77 -3.25
N THR A 236 11.01 16.81 -2.42
CA THR A 236 10.99 16.06 -1.17
C THR A 236 10.66 14.60 -1.46
N PRO A 237 11.50 13.63 -1.04
CA PRO A 237 11.18 12.23 -1.27
C PRO A 237 9.87 11.79 -0.60
N ALA A 238 9.12 10.95 -1.31
CA ALA A 238 7.94 10.24 -0.83
C ALA A 238 8.22 8.73 -0.89
N ASP A 239 7.44 7.93 -0.15
CA ASP A 239 7.51 6.47 -0.27
C ASP A 239 7.35 6.06 -1.74
N HIS A 240 7.99 4.95 -2.11
CA HIS A 240 7.82 4.30 -3.41
C HIS A 240 6.35 4.26 -3.85
N HIS A 241 5.44 4.01 -2.92
CA HIS A 241 4.02 4.15 -3.14
C HIS A 241 3.27 4.39 -1.84
N THR A 242 2.19 5.15 -1.98
CA THR A 242 1.15 5.38 -0.97
C THR A 242 -0.13 4.65 -1.36
N LEU A 243 -0.35 4.47 -2.67
CA LEU A 243 -1.44 3.69 -3.26
C LEU A 243 -0.85 2.72 -4.28
N ALA A 244 -1.29 1.47 -4.26
CA ALA A 244 -1.16 0.61 -5.44
C ALA A 244 -2.55 0.24 -5.96
N LEU A 245 -2.66 0.17 -7.28
CA LEU A 245 -3.92 -0.11 -7.96
C LEU A 245 -3.69 -1.20 -8.99
N ALA A 246 -4.45 -2.30 -8.89
CA ALA A 246 -4.40 -3.42 -9.82
C ALA A 246 -5.72 -3.58 -10.57
N LEU A 247 -5.62 -3.91 -11.86
CA LEU A 247 -6.75 -4.35 -12.67
C LEU A 247 -7.17 -5.75 -12.22
N GLY A 248 -8.45 -5.93 -11.95
CA GLY A 248 -9.00 -7.24 -11.65
C GLY A 248 -10.52 -7.31 -11.74
N PRO A 249 -11.11 -8.47 -11.39
CA PRO A 249 -12.52 -8.75 -11.63
C PRO A 249 -13.48 -8.09 -10.61
N ALA A 250 -12.98 -7.33 -9.65
CA ALA A 250 -13.79 -6.67 -8.64
C ALA A 250 -13.16 -5.38 -8.14
N ASN A 251 -14.00 -4.42 -7.75
CA ASN A 251 -13.57 -3.23 -7.03
C ASN A 251 -13.47 -3.58 -5.54
N ARG A 252 -12.26 -3.69 -5.00
CA ARG A 252 -12.06 -4.16 -3.62
C ARG A 252 -10.74 -3.72 -3.00
N TYR A 253 -10.71 -3.73 -1.68
CA TYR A 253 -9.49 -3.74 -0.90
C TYR A 253 -8.70 -5.04 -1.12
N VAL A 254 -7.39 -4.92 -1.30
CA VAL A 254 -6.46 -6.05 -1.37
C VAL A 254 -5.71 -6.18 -0.04
N HIS A 255 -4.90 -5.17 0.32
CA HIS A 255 -4.24 -5.08 1.62
C HIS A 255 -3.86 -3.63 1.96
N SER A 256 -3.37 -3.42 3.18
CA SER A 256 -2.72 -2.21 3.63
C SER A 256 -1.47 -2.56 4.43
N ALA A 257 -0.49 -1.67 4.42
CA ALA A 257 0.81 -1.92 5.01
C ALA A 257 1.22 -0.87 6.02
N TYR A 258 1.89 -1.34 7.06
CA TYR A 258 2.24 -0.58 8.24
C TYR A 258 3.73 -0.73 8.56
N GLU A 259 4.42 0.41 8.66
CA GLU A 259 5.87 0.44 8.79
C GLU A 259 6.28 -0.06 10.17
N VAL A 260 7.30 -0.91 10.26
CA VAL A 260 7.96 -1.32 11.50
C VAL A 260 9.46 -1.04 11.42
N SER A 261 10.19 -1.23 12.52
CA SER A 261 11.57 -0.74 12.64
C SER A 261 12.57 -1.36 11.69
N ASP A 262 12.57 -2.69 11.58
CA ASP A 262 13.61 -3.46 10.90
C ASP A 262 13.16 -4.93 10.69
N LEU A 263 14.03 -5.70 10.03
CA LEU A 263 13.84 -7.13 9.79
C LEU A 263 13.70 -7.95 11.08
N ASP A 264 14.43 -7.59 12.14
CA ASP A 264 14.36 -8.30 13.42
C ASP A 264 13.01 -8.08 14.11
N ALA A 265 12.45 -6.87 14.05
CA ALA A 265 11.09 -6.61 14.54
C ALA A 265 10.03 -7.37 13.72
N LEU A 266 10.16 -7.41 12.39
CA LEU A 266 9.31 -8.23 11.52
C LEU A 266 9.35 -9.71 11.95
N ALA A 267 10.56 -10.28 12.02
CA ALA A 267 10.75 -11.69 12.34
C ALA A 267 10.24 -12.05 13.74
N ALA A 268 10.69 -11.34 14.77
CA ALA A 268 10.31 -11.65 16.15
C ALA A 268 8.85 -11.31 16.46
N GLY A 269 8.31 -10.24 15.88
CA GLY A 269 6.89 -9.88 15.97
C GLY A 269 5.98 -10.89 15.27
N GLY A 270 6.43 -11.42 14.13
CA GLY A 270 5.72 -12.49 13.45
C GLY A 270 5.67 -13.79 14.25
N GLU A 271 6.76 -14.15 14.96
CA GLU A 271 6.74 -15.28 15.90
C GLU A 271 5.73 -15.05 17.04
N TYR A 272 5.67 -13.84 17.59
CA TYR A 272 4.70 -13.45 18.61
C TYR A 272 3.24 -13.56 18.14
N LEU A 273 2.96 -13.17 16.89
CA LEU A 273 1.64 -13.32 16.27
C LEU A 273 1.27 -14.79 16.09
N ARG A 274 2.21 -15.63 15.63
CA ARG A 274 1.98 -17.07 15.46
C ARG A 274 1.71 -17.78 16.78
N GLU A 275 2.44 -17.44 17.84
CA GLU A 275 2.23 -17.96 19.20
C GLU A 275 0.82 -17.64 19.76
N ARG A 276 0.17 -16.61 19.21
CA ARG A 276 -1.22 -16.22 19.53
C ARG A 276 -2.26 -16.81 18.59
N GLY A 277 -1.85 -17.65 17.65
CA GLY A 277 -2.74 -18.32 16.70
C GLY A 277 -3.19 -17.45 15.53
N TYR A 278 -2.56 -16.29 15.30
CA TYR A 278 -2.82 -15.52 14.09
C TYR A 278 -2.21 -16.18 12.85
N TYR A 279 -2.77 -15.87 11.69
CA TYR A 279 -2.45 -16.55 10.44
C TYR A 279 -1.56 -15.68 9.54
N ARG A 280 -0.34 -16.16 9.28
CA ARG A 280 0.56 -15.58 8.28
C ARG A 280 0.11 -16.03 6.90
N SER A 281 -0.20 -15.07 6.04
CA SER A 281 -0.56 -15.30 4.64
C SER A 281 0.67 -15.52 3.78
N TRP A 282 1.69 -14.66 3.89
CA TRP A 282 2.93 -14.77 3.12
C TRP A 282 4.06 -14.00 3.80
N GLY A 283 5.32 -14.41 3.60
CA GLY A 283 6.49 -13.77 4.20
C GLY A 283 7.31 -14.70 5.11
N ILE A 284 8.46 -14.24 5.60
CA ILE A 284 9.06 -12.91 5.34
C ILE A 284 9.79 -12.92 4.00
N GLY A 285 9.77 -11.79 3.29
CA GLY A 285 10.56 -11.60 2.07
C GLY A 285 10.90 -10.14 1.80
N ARG A 286 11.45 -9.88 0.61
CA ARG A 286 11.71 -8.54 0.08
C ARG A 286 11.09 -8.37 -1.29
N HIS A 287 10.34 -7.30 -1.51
CA HIS A 287 9.72 -6.99 -2.78
C HIS A 287 10.73 -6.54 -3.84
N ILE A 288 10.43 -6.81 -5.12
CA ILE A 288 11.18 -6.22 -6.24
C ILE A 288 10.85 -4.72 -6.32
N GLN A 289 9.56 -4.37 -6.45
CA GLN A 289 9.14 -2.96 -6.48
C GLN A 289 9.23 -2.32 -5.11
N GLY A 290 9.94 -1.19 -5.03
CA GLY A 290 10.14 -0.41 -3.81
C GLY A 290 11.01 -1.06 -2.75
N SER A 291 11.63 -2.20 -3.06
CA SER A 291 12.60 -2.92 -2.21
C SER A 291 12.17 -3.25 -0.79
N GLN A 292 10.91 -3.05 -0.41
CA GLN A 292 10.46 -3.16 0.98
C GLN A 292 10.48 -4.61 1.46
N LEU A 293 10.89 -4.80 2.71
CA LEU A 293 10.66 -6.04 3.45
C LEU A 293 9.16 -6.18 3.71
N PHE A 294 8.64 -7.41 3.68
CA PHE A 294 7.21 -7.68 3.92
C PHE A 294 6.97 -8.87 4.86
N ASP A 295 5.91 -8.80 5.66
CA ASP A 295 5.28 -9.91 6.40
C ASP A 295 3.75 -9.74 6.39
N TYR A 296 3.03 -10.61 5.67
CA TYR A 296 1.59 -10.52 5.45
C TYR A 296 0.79 -11.39 6.41
N TRP A 297 -0.24 -10.82 7.02
CA TRP A 297 -1.11 -11.46 8.00
C TRP A 297 -2.59 -11.27 7.65
N ARG A 298 -3.42 -12.25 7.98
CA ARG A 298 -4.89 -12.10 7.96
C ARG A 298 -5.35 -11.65 9.34
N ASP A 299 -6.15 -10.60 9.37
CA ASP A 299 -6.88 -10.23 10.57
C ASP A 299 -8.02 -11.23 10.87
N PRO A 300 -8.68 -11.16 12.04
CA PRO A 300 -9.74 -12.10 12.40
C PRO A 300 -10.96 -12.15 11.46
N ASP A 301 -11.15 -11.14 10.61
CA ASP A 301 -12.21 -11.07 9.60
C ASP A 301 -11.71 -11.44 8.19
N GLY A 302 -10.44 -11.82 8.05
CA GLY A 302 -9.83 -12.23 6.79
C GLY A 302 -9.26 -11.09 5.94
N LEU A 303 -9.22 -9.85 6.44
CA LEU A 303 -8.55 -8.77 5.72
C LEU A 303 -7.04 -8.96 5.79
N LEU A 304 -6.37 -8.78 4.65
CA LEU A 304 -4.93 -8.88 4.56
C LEU A 304 -4.29 -7.57 5.03
N VAL A 305 -3.31 -7.66 5.92
CA VAL A 305 -2.51 -6.55 6.41
C VAL A 305 -1.03 -6.93 6.35
N GLU A 306 -0.18 -5.94 6.16
CA GLU A 306 1.26 -6.11 5.97
C GLU A 306 2.04 -5.33 7.02
N HIS A 307 3.05 -5.95 7.59
CA HIS A 307 4.16 -5.22 8.17
C HIS A 307 5.23 -5.02 7.09
N PHE A 308 5.70 -3.79 6.94
CA PHE A 308 6.81 -3.49 6.03
C PHE A 308 7.94 -2.73 6.71
N ALA A 309 9.14 -2.78 6.15
CA ALA A 309 10.28 -1.97 6.55
C ALA A 309 11.22 -1.77 5.35
N ASP A 310 12.11 -0.78 5.43
CA ASP A 310 13.20 -0.59 4.45
C ASP A 310 12.71 -0.42 3.00
N GLY A 311 11.71 0.45 2.80
CA GLY A 311 11.17 0.80 1.49
C GLY A 311 11.89 1.98 0.83
N ASP A 312 11.96 1.95 -0.50
CA ASP A 312 12.59 3.01 -1.30
C ASP A 312 11.81 4.33 -1.21
N MET A 313 12.54 5.44 -1.29
CA MET A 313 12.01 6.80 -1.26
C MET A 313 12.38 7.53 -2.55
N PHE A 314 11.38 8.08 -3.26
CA PHE A 314 11.58 8.75 -4.55
C PHE A 314 11.04 10.17 -4.54
N ASP A 315 11.74 11.08 -5.22
CA ASP A 315 11.23 12.43 -5.50
C ASP A 315 10.42 12.46 -6.82
N ASN A 316 10.15 13.66 -7.35
CA ASN A 316 9.40 13.85 -8.58
C ASN A 316 10.22 13.72 -9.88
N THR A 317 11.54 13.55 -9.78
CA THR A 317 12.45 13.49 -10.94
C THR A 317 12.52 12.09 -11.55
N LEU A 318 12.26 11.06 -10.75
CA LEU A 318 12.27 9.67 -11.21
C LEU A 318 11.05 9.38 -12.11
N GLU A 319 11.33 8.89 -13.33
CA GLU A 319 10.31 8.44 -14.27
C GLU A 319 9.80 7.03 -13.93
N PRO A 320 8.56 6.66 -14.31
CA PRO A 320 8.02 5.34 -13.98
C PRO A 320 8.81 4.18 -14.60
N GLY A 321 9.07 3.15 -13.79
CA GLY A 321 9.56 1.86 -14.22
C GLY A 321 8.47 1.01 -14.88
N TRP A 322 8.86 0.03 -15.69
CA TRP A 322 7.95 -0.88 -16.40
C TRP A 322 8.43 -2.33 -16.27
N ALA A 323 7.56 -3.22 -15.77
CA ALA A 323 7.91 -4.63 -15.63
C ALA A 323 6.72 -5.58 -15.89
N PRO A 324 6.98 -6.85 -16.26
CA PRO A 324 5.93 -7.86 -16.32
C PRO A 324 5.34 -8.16 -14.94
N PHE A 325 4.01 -8.21 -14.83
CA PHE A 325 3.31 -8.66 -13.64
C PHE A 325 3.33 -10.20 -13.57
N THR A 326 4.12 -10.77 -12.66
CA THR A 326 4.26 -12.23 -12.44
C THR A 326 4.33 -12.51 -10.94
N ALA A 327 3.92 -13.69 -10.47
CA ALA A 327 4.02 -13.99 -9.03
C ALA A 327 5.48 -14.16 -8.59
N SER A 328 6.34 -14.76 -9.43
CA SER A 328 7.79 -14.79 -9.20
C SER A 328 8.42 -13.38 -9.17
N GLY A 329 7.84 -12.43 -9.93
CA GLY A 329 8.28 -11.03 -9.98
C GLY A 329 7.83 -10.17 -8.80
N LEU A 330 7.16 -10.75 -7.80
CA LEU A 330 6.74 -10.01 -6.60
C LEU A 330 7.86 -9.87 -5.57
N ALA A 331 8.81 -10.81 -5.50
CA ALA A 331 9.82 -10.84 -4.45
C ALA A 331 11.23 -11.13 -4.99
N GLN A 332 12.23 -10.40 -4.49
CA GLN A 332 13.65 -10.66 -4.73
C GLN A 332 14.09 -11.94 -4.03
N TRP A 333 13.63 -12.12 -2.79
CA TRP A 333 13.84 -13.31 -1.98
C TRP A 333 12.71 -13.45 -0.96
N GLY A 334 12.50 -14.67 -0.48
CA GLY A 334 11.40 -15.04 0.40
C GLY A 334 10.80 -16.38 -0.03
N PRO A 335 9.84 -16.92 0.74
CA PRO A 335 9.10 -18.09 0.27
C PRO A 335 8.25 -17.72 -0.97
N PRO A 336 7.91 -18.70 -1.83
CA PRO A 336 6.94 -18.48 -2.90
C PRO A 336 5.63 -17.89 -2.37
N ALA A 337 4.99 -17.03 -3.17
CA ALA A 337 3.68 -16.47 -2.84
C ALA A 337 2.67 -17.60 -2.57
N THR A 338 1.94 -17.50 -1.46
CA THR A 338 0.98 -18.54 -1.08
C THR A 338 -0.31 -18.42 -1.86
N LYS A 339 -1.08 -19.51 -1.91
CA LYS A 339 -2.43 -19.48 -2.50
C LYS A 339 -3.37 -18.54 -1.73
N ASP A 340 -3.21 -18.42 -0.41
CA ASP A 340 -4.00 -17.49 0.38
C ASP A 340 -3.71 -16.03 -0.02
N PHE A 341 -2.43 -15.68 -0.21
CA PHE A 341 -2.03 -14.34 -0.63
C PHE A 341 -2.53 -13.99 -2.03
N LEU A 342 -2.44 -14.93 -2.98
CA LEU A 342 -2.93 -14.76 -4.35
C LEU A 342 -4.47 -14.81 -4.45
N ASP A 343 -5.18 -14.92 -3.32
CA ASP A 343 -6.60 -15.23 -3.21
C ASP A 343 -7.01 -16.48 -4.05
N ALA A 344 -6.10 -17.41 -4.32
CA ALA A 344 -6.36 -18.60 -5.13
C ALA A 344 -6.89 -19.79 -4.29
N ASP A 345 -7.43 -19.55 -3.08
CA ASP A 345 -7.99 -20.60 -2.21
C ASP A 345 -9.35 -21.10 -2.77
N PRO A 346 -9.55 -22.43 -2.90
CA PRO A 346 -10.83 -23.03 -3.29
C PRO A 346 -12.05 -22.54 -2.50
N ARG A 347 -11.90 -22.11 -1.25
CA ARG A 347 -12.98 -21.57 -0.41
C ARG A 347 -13.49 -20.22 -0.92
N ALA A 348 -12.64 -19.41 -1.55
CA ALA A 348 -13.00 -18.12 -2.16
C ALA A 348 -13.49 -18.26 -3.62
N ALA A 349 -13.31 -19.43 -4.23
CA ALA A 349 -13.52 -19.65 -5.66
C ALA A 349 -14.94 -19.31 -6.16
N ARG A 350 -15.98 -19.54 -5.36
CA ARG A 350 -17.37 -19.21 -5.76
C ARG A 350 -17.60 -17.71 -5.92
N HIS A 351 -17.12 -16.92 -4.95
CA HIS A 351 -17.24 -15.46 -5.02
C HIS A 351 -16.40 -14.93 -6.18
N GLN A 352 -15.17 -15.43 -6.34
CA GLN A 352 -14.30 -15.03 -7.44
C GLN A 352 -14.87 -15.35 -8.81
N LEU A 353 -15.41 -16.56 -9.01
CA LEU A 353 -16.06 -16.93 -10.27
C LEU A 353 -17.23 -15.98 -10.57
N THR A 354 -18.03 -15.65 -9.56
CA THR A 354 -19.16 -14.72 -9.70
C THR A 354 -18.67 -13.32 -10.08
N SER A 355 -17.61 -12.82 -9.44
CA SER A 355 -16.96 -11.55 -9.78
C SER A 355 -16.40 -11.56 -11.19
N MET A 356 -15.71 -12.63 -11.61
CA MET A 356 -15.17 -12.77 -12.96
C MET A 356 -16.28 -12.75 -14.02
N VAL A 357 -17.37 -13.51 -13.81
CA VAL A 357 -18.51 -13.52 -14.73
C VAL A 357 -19.19 -12.16 -14.79
N SER A 358 -19.34 -11.48 -13.65
CA SER A 358 -19.92 -10.14 -13.60
C SER A 358 -19.03 -9.11 -14.32
N ALA A 359 -17.72 -9.15 -14.10
CA ALA A 359 -16.76 -8.24 -14.73
C ALA A 359 -16.73 -8.44 -16.25
N LEU A 360 -16.68 -9.68 -16.73
CA LEU A 360 -16.68 -9.99 -18.16
C LEU A 360 -17.98 -9.58 -18.89
N ARG A 361 -19.09 -9.45 -18.16
CA ARG A 361 -20.38 -8.99 -18.71
C ARG A 361 -20.56 -7.47 -18.64
N GLY A 362 -19.75 -6.79 -17.83
CA GLY A 362 -19.83 -5.35 -17.65
C GLY A 362 -19.08 -4.59 -18.75
N ASP A 363 -19.47 -3.35 -18.98
CA ASP A 363 -18.71 -2.41 -19.79
C ASP A 363 -17.57 -1.81 -18.96
N ASN A 364 -16.43 -2.51 -18.93
CA ASN A 364 -15.25 -2.15 -18.14
C ASN A 364 -13.95 -2.66 -18.80
N GLU A 365 -12.82 -2.46 -18.13
CA GLU A 365 -11.49 -2.76 -18.67
C GLU A 365 -11.08 -4.24 -18.52
N PHE A 366 -11.86 -5.05 -17.79
CA PHE A 366 -11.58 -6.45 -17.50
C PHE A 366 -12.25 -7.41 -18.50
N ASP A 367 -11.58 -7.62 -19.63
CA ASP A 367 -12.03 -8.54 -20.68
C ASP A 367 -11.43 -9.97 -20.60
N LEU A 368 -11.85 -10.85 -21.51
CA LEU A 368 -11.35 -12.24 -21.59
C LEU A 368 -9.83 -12.33 -21.72
N ASN A 369 -9.22 -11.41 -22.47
CA ASN A 369 -7.77 -11.37 -22.66
C ASN A 369 -7.06 -10.93 -21.37
N ARG A 370 -7.63 -10.00 -20.61
CA ARG A 370 -7.12 -9.60 -19.28
C ARG A 370 -7.30 -10.73 -18.26
N LEU A 371 -8.39 -11.50 -18.32
CA LEU A 371 -8.54 -12.72 -17.52
C LEU A 371 -7.42 -13.74 -17.82
N VAL A 372 -7.11 -14.01 -19.09
CA VAL A 372 -5.98 -14.88 -19.46
C VAL A 372 -4.65 -14.34 -18.91
N GLY A 373 -4.46 -13.03 -18.97
CA GLY A 373 -3.29 -12.36 -18.37
C GLY A 373 -3.19 -12.59 -16.86
N LEU A 374 -4.30 -12.37 -16.13
CA LEU A 374 -4.38 -12.59 -14.69
C LEU A 374 -4.11 -14.05 -14.31
N VAL A 375 -4.66 -15.01 -15.05
CA VAL A 375 -4.40 -16.44 -14.82
C VAL A 375 -2.92 -16.76 -15.04
N LYS A 376 -2.28 -16.18 -16.06
CA LYS A 376 -0.83 -16.33 -16.29
C LYS A 376 0.00 -15.83 -15.12
N VAL A 377 -0.40 -14.74 -14.47
CA VAL A 377 0.28 -14.23 -13.25
C VAL A 377 0.25 -15.27 -12.13
N ALA A 378 -0.91 -15.91 -11.93
CA ALA A 378 -1.09 -16.84 -10.81
C ALA A 378 -0.31 -18.17 -10.97
N ILE A 379 0.08 -18.51 -12.20
CA ILE A 379 0.83 -19.75 -12.54
C ILE A 379 2.32 -19.52 -12.84
N SER A 380 2.76 -18.25 -12.93
CA SER A 380 4.15 -17.84 -13.19
C SER A 380 4.88 -17.57 -11.89
#